data_AF-A0A2T4S628-F1
#
_entry.id   AF-A0A2T4S628-F1
#
_cell.length_a   1.000
_cell.length_b   1.000
_cell.length_c   1.000
_cell.angle_alpha   90.00
_cell.angle_beta   90.00
_cell.angle_gamma   90.00
#
_symmetry.space_group_name_H-M   'P 1'
#
loop_
_entity.id
_entity.type
_entity.pdbx_description
1 polymer ?
#
loop_
_entity_poly.entity_id
_entity_poly.type
_entity_poly.pdbx_seq_one_letter_code
_entity_poly.pdbx_strand_id
1 'polypeptide(L)'
;PNKLIPLTHFVKKFKQAKSSISEDIHIVRETLHKEKLGTVITTAGASGGVTYRPTMSKEEAEQVIDEVIVHLQEKERLLPGGYLFLSDLMGNPELLNKVGRLIATIYMDEDLDAIVTIATKGISLANAVANVLNLPVVVIRKDNKVTEGSTVSINYVSGSSRKIETMVLSKRTLKENSNVLIVDDFMRAGGSINGVMNL
;
A
#
# COMPACT_ATOMS: atom_id res chain seq x y z
N PRO A 1 11.03 4.66 -2.49
CA PRO A 1 9.99 5.60 -2.98
C PRO A 1 9.70 6.66 -1.93
N ASN A 2 9.14 7.82 -2.29
CA ASN A 2 8.57 8.82 -1.38
C ASN A 2 9.47 9.25 -0.20
N LYS A 3 10.78 9.25 -0.42
CA LYS A 3 11.78 9.66 0.56
C LYS A 3 12.66 10.72 -0.06
N LEU A 4 12.82 11.84 0.65
CA LEU A 4 13.77 12.88 0.27
C LEU A 4 15.19 12.35 0.49
N ILE A 5 15.96 12.28 -0.59
CA ILE A 5 17.37 11.92 -0.58
C ILE A 5 18.18 13.19 -0.86
N PRO A 6 19.03 13.66 0.07
CA PRO A 6 19.87 14.83 -0.16
C PRO A 6 20.79 14.63 -1.37
N LEU A 7 20.98 15.67 -2.18
CA LEU A 7 21.91 15.61 -3.33
C LEU A 7 23.33 15.23 -2.92
N THR A 8 23.75 15.62 -1.71
CA THR A 8 25.06 15.29 -1.13
C THR A 8 25.27 13.77 -0.96
N HIS A 9 24.18 13.00 -0.79
CA HIS A 9 24.24 11.54 -0.75
C HIS A 9 24.80 10.99 -2.07
N PHE A 10 24.29 11.45 -3.21
CA PHE A 10 24.70 11.00 -4.54
C PHE A 10 26.11 11.49 -4.90
N VAL A 11 26.42 12.75 -4.56
CA VAL A 11 27.78 13.31 -4.70
C VAL A 11 28.81 12.44 -3.99
N LYS A 12 28.55 12.06 -2.72
CA LYS A 12 29.45 11.20 -1.96
C LYS A 12 29.51 9.77 -2.51
N LYS A 13 28.36 9.21 -2.89
CA LYS A 13 28.24 7.82 -3.38
C LYS A 13 28.98 7.62 -4.69
N PHE A 14 28.85 8.56 -5.62
CA PHE A 14 29.41 8.44 -6.96
C PHE A 14 30.73 9.21 -7.15
N LYS A 15 31.15 10.00 -6.14
CA LYS A 15 32.36 10.84 -6.17
C LYS A 15 32.35 11.81 -7.37
N GLN A 16 31.18 12.39 -7.66
CA GLN A 16 30.97 13.32 -8.78
C GLN A 16 30.58 14.70 -8.28
N ALA A 17 30.79 15.73 -9.11
CA ALA A 17 30.37 17.09 -8.80
C ALA A 17 28.83 17.21 -8.71
N LYS A 18 28.34 18.17 -7.90
CA LYS A 18 26.90 18.40 -7.73
C LYS A 18 26.20 18.77 -9.06
N SER A 19 26.90 19.49 -9.94
CA SER A 19 26.40 19.84 -11.29
C SER A 19 26.15 18.59 -12.13
N SER A 20 27.13 17.68 -12.21
CA SER A 20 27.00 16.41 -12.94
C SER A 20 25.86 15.54 -12.41
N ILE A 21 25.76 15.40 -11.08
CA ILE A 21 24.65 14.68 -10.45
C ILE A 21 23.29 15.31 -10.79
N SER A 22 23.21 16.64 -10.87
CA SER A 22 21.97 17.34 -11.18
C SER A 22 21.55 17.14 -12.65
N GLU A 23 22.51 17.08 -13.56
CA GLU A 23 22.28 16.74 -14.97
C GLU A 23 21.77 15.30 -15.12
N ASP A 24 22.39 14.34 -14.44
CA ASP A 24 21.92 12.94 -14.42
C ASP A 24 20.50 12.82 -13.88
N ILE A 25 20.18 13.52 -12.78
CA ILE A 25 18.83 13.55 -12.20
C ILE A 25 17.83 14.15 -13.19
N HIS A 26 18.23 15.19 -13.93
CA HIS A 26 17.37 15.79 -14.95
C HIS A 26 17.03 14.76 -16.04
N ILE A 27 18.03 14.06 -16.57
CA ILE A 27 17.84 12.99 -17.56
C ILE A 27 16.88 11.91 -17.02
N VAL A 28 17.13 11.42 -15.80
CA VAL A 28 16.29 10.40 -15.16
C VAL A 28 14.85 10.88 -14.98
N ARG A 29 14.66 12.14 -14.57
CA ARG A 29 13.32 12.74 -14.43
C ARG A 29 12.57 12.75 -15.75
N GLU A 30 13.21 13.25 -16.82
CA GLU A 30 12.58 13.33 -18.14
C GLU A 30 12.25 11.94 -18.68
N THR A 31 13.15 10.95 -18.50
CA THR A 31 12.89 9.55 -18.89
C THR A 31 11.71 8.96 -18.12
N LEU A 32 11.70 9.06 -16.79
CA LEU A 32 10.61 8.49 -15.98
C LEU A 32 9.26 9.15 -16.26
N HIS A 33 9.26 10.46 -16.53
CA HIS A 33 8.05 11.18 -16.89
C HIS A 33 7.53 10.74 -18.27
N LYS A 34 8.41 10.67 -19.27
CA LYS A 34 8.07 10.23 -20.64
C LYS A 34 7.51 8.81 -20.67
N GLU A 35 8.13 7.90 -19.92
CA GLU A 35 7.71 6.51 -19.81
C GLU A 35 6.53 6.30 -18.83
N LYS A 36 5.98 7.39 -18.26
CA LYS A 36 4.86 7.38 -17.29
C LYS A 36 5.12 6.50 -16.05
N LEU A 37 6.40 6.32 -15.67
CA LEU A 37 6.80 5.44 -14.56
C LEU A 37 6.75 6.14 -13.19
N GLY A 38 6.68 7.47 -13.17
CA GLY A 38 6.64 8.25 -11.95
C GLY A 38 7.14 9.67 -12.15
N THR A 39 7.18 10.41 -11.04
CA THR A 39 7.68 11.78 -11.00
C THR A 39 8.91 11.88 -10.10
N VAL A 40 9.94 12.56 -10.58
CA VAL A 40 11.10 12.93 -9.76
C VAL A 40 10.97 14.39 -9.34
N ILE A 41 10.78 14.63 -8.05
CA ILE A 41 10.62 15.95 -7.46
C ILE A 41 11.96 16.41 -6.90
N THR A 42 12.39 17.60 -7.28
CA THR A 42 13.61 18.24 -6.78
C THR A 42 13.27 19.39 -5.84
N THR A 43 13.79 19.35 -4.62
CA THR A 43 13.64 20.43 -3.63
C THR A 43 14.96 21.19 -3.52
N ALA A 44 14.90 22.53 -3.67
CA ALA A 44 16.07 23.39 -3.56
C ALA A 44 16.48 23.64 -2.09
N GLY A 45 17.71 24.15 -1.88
CA GLY A 45 18.22 24.53 -0.56
C GLY A 45 19.23 23.54 0.05
N ALA A 46 19.78 23.89 1.22
CA ALA A 46 20.80 23.10 1.92
C ALA A 46 20.27 21.76 2.47
N SER A 47 18.99 21.74 2.87
CA SER A 47 18.22 20.55 3.23
C SER A 47 17.44 19.96 2.05
N GLY A 48 17.64 20.52 0.86
CA GLY A 48 17.00 20.05 -0.37
C GLY A 48 17.53 18.71 -0.86
N GLY A 49 16.91 18.18 -1.90
CA GLY A 49 17.20 16.83 -2.38
C GLY A 49 16.27 16.41 -3.50
N VAL A 50 16.19 15.10 -3.68
CA VAL A 50 15.39 14.46 -4.71
C VAL A 50 14.47 13.43 -4.08
N THR A 51 13.21 13.42 -4.51
CA THR A 51 12.22 12.42 -4.14
C THR A 51 11.68 11.78 -5.40
N TYR A 52 11.67 10.45 -5.46
CA TYR A 52 11.00 9.71 -6.52
C TYR A 52 9.62 9.24 -6.03
N ARG A 53 8.58 9.65 -6.76
CA ARG A 53 7.19 9.23 -6.57
C ARG A 53 6.76 8.31 -7.73
N PRO A 54 6.73 6.98 -7.54
CA PRO A 54 6.18 6.08 -8.54
C PRO A 54 4.67 6.35 -8.71
N THR A 55 4.21 6.54 -9.94
CA THR A 55 2.79 6.79 -10.24
C THR A 55 2.33 5.91 -11.39
N MET A 56 1.02 5.75 -11.52
CA MET A 56 0.38 5.05 -12.62
C MET A 56 -0.47 6.03 -13.42
N SER A 57 -0.38 5.99 -14.75
CA SER A 57 -1.28 6.78 -15.60
C SER A 57 -2.69 6.21 -15.59
N LYS A 58 -3.69 7.02 -15.93
CA LYS A 58 -5.08 6.56 -16.00
C LYS A 58 -5.25 5.41 -16.99
N GLU A 59 -4.63 5.51 -18.17
CA GLU A 59 -4.70 4.48 -19.20
C GLU A 59 -4.11 3.15 -18.73
N GLU A 60 -2.99 3.19 -18.02
CA GLU A 60 -2.38 1.99 -17.44
C GLU A 60 -3.23 1.42 -16.28
N ALA A 61 -3.83 2.27 -15.46
CA ALA A 61 -4.73 1.84 -14.39
C ALA A 61 -5.96 1.11 -14.93
N GLU A 62 -6.56 1.61 -16.03
CA GLU A 62 -7.66 0.94 -16.73
C GLU A 62 -7.24 -0.46 -17.22
N GLN A 63 -6.05 -0.59 -17.80
CA GLN A 63 -5.51 -1.90 -18.24
C GLN A 63 -5.31 -2.88 -17.08
N VAL A 64 -4.79 -2.42 -15.94
CA VAL A 64 -4.61 -3.25 -14.74
C VAL A 64 -5.96 -3.70 -14.18
N ILE A 65 -6.97 -2.81 -14.19
CA ILE A 65 -8.33 -3.15 -13.77
C ILE A 65 -8.93 -4.21 -14.70
N ASP A 66 -8.77 -4.06 -16.02
CA ASP A 66 -9.25 -5.03 -17.00
C ASP A 66 -8.57 -6.40 -16.82
N GLU A 67 -7.26 -6.44 -16.57
CA GLU A 67 -6.51 -7.66 -16.25
C GLU A 67 -7.09 -8.36 -15.01
N VAL A 68 -7.38 -7.60 -13.94
CA VAL A 68 -8.03 -8.13 -12.73
C VAL A 68 -9.44 -8.64 -13.04
N ILE A 69 -10.24 -7.92 -13.82
CA ILE A 69 -11.61 -8.33 -14.19
C ILE A 69 -11.57 -9.65 -14.96
N VAL A 70 -10.67 -9.80 -15.92
CA VAL A 70 -10.51 -11.03 -16.70
C VAL A 70 -10.24 -12.22 -15.79
N HIS A 71 -9.30 -12.08 -14.84
CA HIS A 71 -9.05 -13.12 -13.85
C HIS A 71 -10.31 -13.44 -13.03
N LEU A 72 -10.99 -12.42 -12.50
CA LEU A 72 -12.17 -12.61 -11.63
C LEU A 72 -13.37 -13.24 -12.36
N GLN A 73 -13.43 -13.18 -13.69
CA GLN A 73 -14.51 -13.79 -14.49
C GLN A 73 -14.37 -15.31 -14.68
N GLU A 74 -13.24 -15.91 -14.30
CA GLU A 74 -13.03 -17.35 -14.38
C GLU A 74 -14.06 -18.10 -13.50
N LYS A 75 -14.91 -18.93 -14.13
CA LYS A 75 -16.04 -19.60 -13.44
C LYS A 75 -15.62 -20.47 -12.26
N GLU A 76 -14.43 -21.06 -12.33
CA GLU A 76 -13.87 -21.93 -11.27
C GLU A 76 -13.59 -21.17 -9.97
N ARG A 77 -13.57 -19.84 -10.00
CA ARG A 77 -13.40 -19.02 -8.80
C ARG A 77 -14.63 -18.95 -7.93
N LEU A 78 -15.82 -19.29 -8.43
CA LEU A 78 -17.05 -19.23 -7.64
C LEU A 78 -17.06 -20.31 -6.56
N LEU A 79 -17.13 -19.87 -5.31
CA LEU A 79 -17.21 -20.72 -4.12
C LEU A 79 -18.61 -20.64 -3.48
N PRO A 80 -19.04 -21.69 -2.76
CA PRO A 80 -20.31 -21.69 -2.04
C PRO A 80 -20.47 -20.49 -1.11
N GLY A 81 -21.68 -19.92 -1.02
CA GLY A 81 -21.96 -18.78 -0.15
C GLY A 81 -21.64 -17.40 -0.75
N GLY A 82 -21.33 -17.35 -2.05
CA GLY A 82 -21.07 -16.13 -2.81
C GLY A 82 -19.65 -15.59 -2.60
N TYR A 83 -18.68 -16.48 -2.39
CA TYR A 83 -17.27 -16.13 -2.26
C TYR A 83 -16.52 -16.38 -3.56
N LEU A 84 -15.36 -15.73 -3.71
CA LEU A 84 -14.43 -15.97 -4.80
C LEU A 84 -13.12 -16.59 -4.28
N PHE A 85 -12.58 -17.51 -5.06
CA PHE A 85 -11.22 -17.99 -4.87
C PHE A 85 -10.24 -16.94 -5.40
N LEU A 86 -9.57 -16.26 -4.46
CA LEU A 86 -8.61 -15.17 -4.71
C LEU A 86 -7.17 -15.53 -4.31
N SER A 87 -6.94 -16.72 -3.75
CA SER A 87 -5.68 -17.05 -3.10
C SER A 87 -4.48 -17.04 -4.06
N ASP A 88 -4.70 -17.45 -5.31
CA ASP A 88 -3.73 -17.40 -6.40
C ASP A 88 -3.40 -15.94 -6.80
N LEU A 89 -4.41 -15.08 -6.91
CA LEU A 89 -4.22 -13.66 -7.23
C LEU A 89 -3.47 -12.93 -6.10
N MET A 90 -3.83 -13.20 -4.84
CA MET A 90 -3.12 -12.68 -3.66
C MET A 90 -1.73 -13.29 -3.47
N GLY A 91 -1.42 -14.36 -4.20
CA GLY A 91 -0.10 -14.99 -4.25
C GLY A 91 0.73 -14.54 -5.44
N ASN A 92 0.18 -13.77 -6.40
CA ASN A 92 0.86 -13.34 -7.61
C ASN A 92 1.58 -11.99 -7.38
N PRO A 93 2.92 -11.97 -7.28
CA PRO A 93 3.66 -10.73 -6.99
C PRO A 93 3.58 -9.72 -8.13
N GLU A 94 3.48 -10.16 -9.38
CA GLU A 94 3.39 -9.25 -10.53
C GLU A 94 2.08 -8.48 -10.50
N LEU A 95 0.96 -9.20 -10.33
CA LEU A 95 -0.36 -8.59 -10.22
C LEU A 95 -0.44 -7.67 -8.99
N LEU A 96 0.05 -8.13 -7.84
CA LEU A 96 0.05 -7.31 -6.62
C LEU A 96 0.91 -6.06 -6.76
N ASN A 97 2.04 -6.10 -7.46
CA ASN A 97 2.84 -4.90 -7.71
C ASN A 97 2.09 -3.88 -8.57
N LYS A 98 1.36 -4.34 -9.60
CA LYS A 98 0.51 -3.48 -10.43
C LYS A 98 -0.64 -2.88 -9.61
N VAL A 99 -1.42 -3.70 -8.93
CA VAL A 99 -2.57 -3.26 -8.11
C VAL A 99 -2.12 -2.38 -6.93
N GLY A 100 -1.02 -2.73 -6.28
CA GLY A 100 -0.43 -1.96 -5.21
C GLY A 100 -0.01 -0.56 -5.67
N ARG A 101 0.63 -0.46 -6.85
CA ARG A 101 0.98 0.83 -7.45
C ARG A 101 -0.24 1.63 -7.87
N LEU A 102 -1.28 0.97 -8.39
CA LEU A 102 -2.56 1.61 -8.72
C LEU A 102 -3.16 2.27 -7.48
N ILE A 103 -3.38 1.51 -6.40
CA ILE A 103 -3.97 2.03 -5.16
C ILE A 103 -3.09 3.14 -4.58
N ALA A 104 -1.77 2.91 -4.49
CA ALA A 104 -0.84 3.93 -3.98
C ALA A 104 -0.90 5.23 -4.79
N THR A 105 -1.07 5.15 -6.11
CA THR A 105 -1.18 6.34 -6.97
C THR A 105 -2.39 7.19 -6.59
N ILE A 106 -3.52 6.57 -6.25
CA ILE A 106 -4.75 7.28 -5.85
C ILE A 106 -4.55 8.07 -4.55
N TYR A 107 -3.76 7.53 -3.62
CA TYR A 107 -3.53 8.11 -2.28
C TYR A 107 -2.14 8.78 -2.14
N MET A 108 -1.44 9.07 -3.24
CA MET A 108 -0.04 9.50 -3.24
C MET A 108 0.19 10.85 -2.54
N ASP A 109 -0.82 11.72 -2.57
CA ASP A 109 -0.77 13.06 -2.01
C ASP A 109 -1.48 13.18 -0.65
N GLU A 110 -2.00 12.06 -0.11
CA GLU A 110 -2.58 12.02 1.22
C GLU A 110 -1.50 11.92 2.30
N ASP A 111 -1.74 12.56 3.45
CA ASP A 111 -0.84 12.49 4.61
C ASP A 111 -1.16 11.25 5.44
N LEU A 112 -0.44 10.17 5.16
CA LEU A 112 -0.66 8.83 5.73
C LEU A 112 0.54 8.38 6.57
N ASP A 113 0.27 7.83 7.76
CA ASP A 113 1.26 7.27 8.68
C ASP A 113 1.46 5.76 8.49
N ALA A 114 0.42 5.03 8.08
CA ALA A 114 0.47 3.57 7.95
C ALA A 114 -0.59 3.01 7.00
N ILE A 115 -0.33 1.80 6.48
CA ILE A 115 -1.31 0.98 5.79
C ILE A 115 -1.85 -0.06 6.78
N VAL A 116 -3.18 -0.11 6.93
CA VAL A 116 -3.85 -1.02 7.87
C VAL A 116 -4.60 -2.10 7.10
N THR A 117 -4.52 -3.34 7.56
CA THR A 117 -5.28 -4.46 7.01
C THR A 117 -5.69 -5.43 8.11
N ILE A 118 -6.61 -6.35 7.80
CA ILE A 118 -7.03 -7.41 8.72
C ILE A 118 -6.44 -8.73 8.22
N ALA A 119 -5.90 -9.53 9.13
CA ALA A 119 -5.36 -10.83 8.77
C ALA A 119 -6.44 -11.75 8.16
N THR A 120 -6.13 -12.54 7.12
CA THR A 120 -4.77 -12.84 6.62
C THR A 120 -4.56 -12.49 5.14
N LYS A 121 -5.60 -12.56 4.30
CA LYS A 121 -5.45 -12.50 2.84
C LYS A 121 -5.04 -11.11 2.34
N GLY A 122 -5.65 -10.04 2.88
CA GLY A 122 -5.32 -8.66 2.55
C GLY A 122 -3.88 -8.22 2.86
N ILE A 123 -3.11 -9.00 3.64
CA ILE A 123 -1.73 -8.66 4.02
C ILE A 123 -0.81 -8.49 2.80
N SER A 124 -0.91 -9.37 1.80
CA SER A 124 -0.06 -9.27 0.61
C SER A 124 -0.34 -8.00 -0.20
N LEU A 125 -1.62 -7.65 -0.34
CA LEU A 125 -2.05 -6.42 -1.01
C LEU A 125 -1.63 -5.17 -0.24
N ALA A 126 -1.85 -5.16 1.08
CA ALA A 126 -1.43 -4.06 1.95
C ALA A 126 0.08 -3.80 1.86
N ASN A 127 0.91 -4.86 1.85
CA ASN A 127 2.35 -4.74 1.65
C ASN A 127 2.71 -4.17 0.28
N ALA A 128 2.01 -4.57 -0.79
CA ALA A 128 2.25 -4.04 -2.13
C ALA A 128 1.97 -2.53 -2.20
N VAL A 129 0.88 -2.07 -1.59
CA VAL A 129 0.54 -0.64 -1.48
C VAL A 129 1.59 0.10 -0.63
N ALA A 130 1.90 -0.45 0.55
CA ALA A 130 2.82 0.14 1.51
C ALA A 130 4.25 0.30 0.95
N ASN A 131 4.71 -0.66 0.15
CA ASN A 131 6.02 -0.60 -0.50
C ASN A 131 6.13 0.57 -1.50
N VAL A 132 5.03 0.88 -2.20
CA VAL A 132 4.97 2.01 -3.14
C VAL A 132 4.89 3.33 -2.38
N LEU A 133 4.02 3.41 -1.35
CA LEU A 133 3.87 4.60 -0.51
C LEU A 133 5.08 4.84 0.43
N ASN A 134 5.89 3.80 0.67
CA ASN A 134 6.99 3.78 1.63
C ASN A 134 6.51 4.04 3.08
N LEU A 135 5.44 3.33 3.48
CA LEU A 135 4.82 3.40 4.80
C LEU A 135 4.86 2.04 5.52
N PRO A 136 4.82 2.00 6.86
CA PRO A 136 4.69 0.76 7.59
C PRO A 136 3.31 0.10 7.38
N VAL A 137 3.27 -1.23 7.53
CA VAL A 137 2.03 -2.01 7.54
C VAL A 137 1.65 -2.40 8.96
N VAL A 138 0.39 -2.22 9.31
CA VAL A 138 -0.23 -2.62 10.56
C VAL A 138 -1.28 -3.68 10.27
N VAL A 139 -1.17 -4.82 10.95
CA VAL A 139 -2.08 -5.95 10.76
C VAL A 139 -2.96 -6.13 11.99
N ILE A 140 -4.26 -5.94 11.82
CA ILE A 140 -5.27 -6.25 12.81
C ILE A 140 -5.50 -7.75 12.81
N ARG A 141 -5.44 -8.36 14.00
CA ARG A 141 -5.56 -9.81 14.18
C ARG A 141 -6.96 -10.17 14.68
N LYS A 142 -7.38 -11.41 14.45
CA LYS A 142 -8.64 -11.95 14.97
C LYS A 142 -8.49 -12.67 16.32
N ASP A 143 -7.24 -12.86 16.74
CA ASP A 143 -6.83 -13.57 17.93
C ASP A 143 -5.77 -12.77 18.68
N ASN A 144 -5.89 -12.72 20.00
CA ASN A 144 -4.86 -12.11 20.84
C ASN A 144 -3.66 -13.05 20.97
N LYS A 145 -2.45 -12.51 20.82
CA LYS A 145 -1.20 -13.24 21.04
C LYS A 145 -0.40 -12.60 22.15
N VAL A 146 0.10 -13.41 23.07
CA VAL A 146 0.92 -12.97 24.22
C VAL A 146 2.15 -12.17 23.76
N THR A 147 2.67 -12.45 22.57
CA THR A 147 3.82 -11.77 21.96
C THR A 147 3.57 -10.31 21.57
N GLU A 148 2.31 -9.86 21.53
CA GLU A 148 1.92 -8.51 21.09
C GLU A 148 1.92 -7.46 22.22
N GLY A 149 2.04 -7.90 23.47
CA GLY A 149 2.01 -7.02 24.64
C GLY A 149 0.64 -6.39 24.89
N SER A 150 0.60 -5.08 25.16
CA SER A 150 -0.67 -4.36 25.41
C SER A 150 -1.45 -4.19 24.11
N THR A 151 -2.71 -4.62 24.13
CA THR A 151 -3.61 -4.58 22.98
C THR A 151 -4.88 -3.77 23.24
N VAL A 152 -5.51 -3.30 22.16
CA VAL A 152 -6.90 -2.84 22.12
C VAL A 152 -7.68 -3.90 21.37
N SER A 153 -8.90 -4.18 21.85
CA SER A 153 -9.78 -5.15 21.21
C SER A 153 -11.20 -4.62 21.12
N ILE A 154 -11.86 -4.92 20.01
CA ILE A 154 -13.27 -4.63 19.80
C ILE A 154 -13.98 -5.89 19.31
N ASN A 155 -15.28 -5.94 19.59
CA ASN A 155 -16.16 -6.95 19.02
C ASN A 155 -16.92 -6.33 17.85
N TYR A 156 -17.04 -7.07 16.75
CA TYR A 156 -17.79 -6.65 15.58
C TYR A 156 -18.62 -7.82 15.04
N VAL A 157 -19.68 -7.50 14.29
CA VAL A 157 -20.47 -8.52 13.61
C VAL A 157 -19.87 -8.77 12.24
N SER A 158 -19.35 -9.98 12.04
CA SER A 158 -18.77 -10.39 10.77
C SER A 158 -19.84 -10.51 9.70
N GLY A 159 -19.67 -9.79 8.59
CA GLY A 159 -20.59 -9.83 7.45
C GLY A 159 -20.68 -11.22 6.79
N SER A 160 -19.64 -12.02 6.96
CA SER A 160 -19.50 -13.36 6.40
C SER A 160 -20.16 -14.43 7.24
N SER A 161 -19.89 -14.44 8.55
CA SER A 161 -20.35 -15.49 9.46
C SER A 161 -21.63 -15.11 10.21
N ARG A 162 -22.01 -13.81 10.22
CA ARG A 162 -23.03 -13.22 11.10
C ARG A 162 -22.80 -13.50 12.59
N LYS A 163 -21.58 -13.87 12.95
CA LYS A 163 -21.16 -14.08 14.33
C LYS A 163 -20.41 -12.85 14.83
N ILE A 164 -20.39 -12.72 16.16
CA ILE A 164 -19.52 -11.77 16.82
C ILE A 164 -18.09 -12.32 16.70
N GLU A 165 -17.22 -11.54 16.07
CA GLU A 165 -15.78 -11.78 15.99
C GLU A 165 -15.06 -10.66 16.74
N THR A 166 -13.84 -10.93 17.21
CA THR A 166 -13.02 -9.96 17.91
C THR A 166 -11.87 -9.52 17.01
N MET A 167 -11.62 -8.22 16.94
CA MET A 167 -10.40 -7.66 16.36
C MET A 167 -9.47 -7.22 17.48
N VAL A 168 -8.17 -7.43 17.26
CA VAL A 168 -7.12 -7.10 18.23
C VAL A 168 -6.00 -6.36 17.51
N LEU A 169 -5.58 -5.24 18.08
CA LEU A 169 -4.47 -4.43 17.62
C LEU A 169 -3.50 -4.13 18.77
N SER A 170 -2.20 -4.23 18.52
CA SER A 170 -1.20 -3.85 19.51
C SER A 170 -1.09 -2.32 19.61
N LYS A 171 -1.07 -1.78 20.84
CA LYS A 171 -0.82 -0.35 21.08
C LYS A 171 0.58 0.09 20.66
N ARG A 172 1.47 -0.86 20.36
CA ARG A 172 2.85 -0.59 19.93
C ARG A 172 2.98 -0.46 18.41
N THR A 173 2.01 -0.98 17.65
CA THR A 173 2.11 -1.05 16.18
C THR A 173 1.51 0.16 15.48
N LEU A 174 0.62 0.90 16.13
CA LEU A 174 0.00 2.10 15.59
C LEU A 174 -0.12 3.15 16.70
N LYS A 175 0.26 4.39 16.40
CA LYS A 175 0.14 5.50 17.36
C LYS A 175 -1.30 6.01 17.36
N GLU A 176 -1.71 6.57 18.49
CA GLU A 176 -2.98 7.29 18.58
C GLU A 176 -2.98 8.47 17.60
N ASN A 177 -4.15 8.73 16.99
CA ASN A 177 -4.37 9.78 15.97
C ASN A 177 -3.56 9.61 14.68
N SER A 178 -3.06 8.41 14.38
CA SER A 178 -2.41 8.14 13.08
C SER A 178 -3.43 8.20 11.94
N ASN A 179 -3.05 8.85 10.85
CA ASN A 179 -3.79 8.82 9.59
C ASN A 179 -3.46 7.52 8.85
N VAL A 180 -4.48 6.72 8.53
CA VAL A 180 -4.26 5.37 7.98
C VAL A 180 -5.05 5.12 6.71
N LEU A 181 -4.45 4.36 5.80
CA LEU A 181 -5.14 3.81 4.64
C LEU A 181 -5.48 2.34 4.91
N ILE A 182 -6.77 2.03 4.97
CA ILE A 182 -7.25 0.65 5.16
C ILE A 182 -7.32 -0.06 3.81
N VAL A 183 -6.70 -1.23 3.71
CA VAL A 183 -6.67 -2.06 2.50
C VAL A 183 -7.15 -3.48 2.85
N ASP A 184 -8.10 -3.98 2.07
CA ASP A 184 -8.70 -5.31 2.25
C ASP A 184 -8.90 -6.01 0.90
N ASP A 185 -8.86 -7.34 0.88
CA ASP A 185 -8.97 -8.11 -0.37
C ASP A 185 -10.42 -8.30 -0.83
N PHE A 186 -11.37 -8.35 0.10
CA PHE A 186 -12.78 -8.57 -0.24
C PHE A 186 -13.74 -7.94 0.76
N MET A 187 -14.52 -6.95 0.30
CA MET A 187 -15.55 -6.29 1.11
C MET A 187 -16.95 -6.83 0.78
N ARG A 188 -17.67 -7.35 1.78
CA ARG A 188 -19.05 -7.86 1.61
C ARG A 188 -20.11 -6.97 2.27
N ALA A 189 -20.23 -7.02 3.59
CA ALA A 189 -21.26 -6.31 4.35
C ALA A 189 -20.71 -5.14 5.19
N GLY A 190 -19.45 -4.75 4.98
CA GLY A 190 -18.80 -3.63 5.66
C GLY A 190 -18.50 -3.81 7.16
N GLY A 191 -19.03 -4.85 7.82
CA GLY A 191 -18.88 -5.06 9.27
C GLY A 191 -17.42 -5.09 9.76
N SER A 192 -16.51 -5.66 8.97
CA SER A 192 -15.07 -5.66 9.30
C SER A 192 -14.48 -4.24 9.32
N ILE A 193 -14.78 -3.43 8.31
CA ILE A 193 -14.26 -2.05 8.20
C ILE A 193 -14.88 -1.15 9.26
N ASN A 194 -16.16 -1.32 9.55
CA ASN A 194 -16.79 -0.65 10.69
C ASN A 194 -16.13 -1.05 12.01
N GLY A 195 -15.69 -2.31 12.16
CA GLY A 195 -14.82 -2.72 13.24
C GLY A 195 -13.57 -1.85 13.28
N VAL A 196 -12.76 -1.86 12.22
CA VAL A 196 -11.51 -1.09 12.16
C VAL A 196 -11.69 0.40 12.50
N MET A 197 -12.77 1.03 12.04
CA MET A 197 -13.03 2.45 12.34
C MET A 197 -13.37 2.74 13.80
N ASN A 198 -13.83 1.73 14.56
CA ASN A 198 -14.18 1.85 15.99
C ASN A 198 -13.06 1.37 16.93
N LEU A 199 -11.92 0.93 16.37
CA LEU A 199 -10.77 0.41 17.09
C LEU A 199 -9.86 1.55 17.58
#